data_AF-A0A8J9V0F2-F1
#
_entry.id   AF-A0A8J9V0F2-F1
#
_cell.length_a   1.000
_cell.length_b   1.000
_cell.length_c   1.000
_cell.angle_alpha   90.00
_cell.angle_beta   90.00
_cell.angle_gamma   90.00
#
_symmetry.space_group_name_H-M   'P 1'
#
loop_
_entity.id
_entity.type
_entity.pdbx_description
1 polymer ?
#
loop_
_entity_poly.entity_id
_entity_poly.type
_entity_poly.pdbx_seq_one_letter_code
_entity_poly.pdbx_strand_id
1 'polypeptide(L)'
;MKIKAIYIITASKLIDAFVTIFKQVLNPKVADRIQILKSKEELHKVISKSILPKDYGGEERSLKELQDEWLDILSTEEHMNYVREMNTAGTDESLRQRDKFTEQYAGMPGTFRLLTVD
;
A
#
# COMPACT_ATOMS: atom_id res chain seq x y z
N MET A 1 -3.49 6.02 -1.60
CA MET A 1 -3.47 4.74 -2.35
C MET A 1 -4.15 3.65 -1.51
N LYS A 2 -4.96 2.75 -2.10
CA LYS A 2 -5.58 1.63 -1.38
C LYS A 2 -5.06 0.31 -1.96
N ILE A 3 -4.52 -0.58 -1.13
CA ILE A 3 -4.06 -1.91 -1.54
C ILE A 3 -5.27 -2.73 -2.01
N LYS A 4 -5.27 -3.29 -3.22
CA LYS A 4 -6.37 -4.13 -3.70
C LYS A 4 -6.19 -5.59 -3.28
N ALA A 5 -5.01 -6.15 -3.52
CA ALA A 5 -4.64 -7.52 -3.21
C ALA A 5 -3.12 -7.65 -3.06
N ILE A 6 -2.67 -8.67 -2.35
CA ILE A 6 -1.26 -9.04 -2.20
C ILE A 6 -1.15 -10.52 -2.55
N TYR A 7 -0.39 -10.86 -3.59
CA TYR A 7 -0.19 -12.24 -4.03
C TYR A 7 1.20 -12.73 -3.63
N ILE A 8 1.27 -13.84 -2.91
CA ILE A 8 2.52 -14.49 -2.51
C ILE A 8 2.61 -15.83 -3.23
N ILE A 9 3.60 -16.00 -4.09
CA ILE A 9 3.78 -17.25 -4.85
C ILE A 9 4.79 -18.12 -4.12
N THR A 10 4.35 -19.26 -3.59
CA THR A 10 5.22 -20.20 -2.88
C THR A 10 4.62 -21.60 -2.83
N ALA A 11 5.47 -22.62 -2.90
CA ALA A 11 5.09 -24.01 -2.65
C ALA A 11 5.48 -24.48 -1.23
N SER A 12 6.17 -23.64 -0.45
CA SER A 12 6.71 -24.02 0.86
C SER A 12 5.68 -23.86 1.97
N LYS A 13 5.37 -24.96 2.65
CA LYS A 13 4.46 -24.99 3.80
C LYS A 13 4.94 -24.12 4.98
N LEU A 14 6.25 -23.89 5.08
CA LEU A 14 6.81 -23.00 6.12
C LEU A 14 6.40 -21.54 5.88
N ILE A 15 6.38 -21.11 4.62
CA ILE A 15 5.97 -19.75 4.27
C ILE A 15 4.45 -19.60 4.49
N ASP A 16 3.66 -20.62 4.19
CA ASP A 16 2.21 -20.61 4.48
C ASP A 16 1.93 -20.40 5.98
N ALA A 17 2.65 -21.12 6.83
CA ALA A 17 2.53 -20.99 8.29
C ALA A 17 2.95 -19.58 8.75
N PHE A 18 4.06 -19.05 8.23
CA PHE A 18 4.53 -17.70 8.56
C PHE A 18 3.52 -16.63 8.15
N VAL A 19 2.98 -16.71 6.94
CA VAL A 19 1.94 -15.77 6.46
C VAL A 19 0.68 -15.88 7.31
N THR A 20 0.29 -17.08 7.74
CA THR A 20 -0.88 -17.28 8.62
C THR A 20 -0.71 -16.58 9.96
N ILE A 21 0.48 -16.67 10.56
CA ILE A 21 0.82 -15.94 11.79
C ILE A 21 0.82 -14.43 11.53
N PHE A 22 1.45 -13.99 10.44
CA PHE A 22 1.50 -12.58 10.08
C PHE A 22 0.11 -11.97 9.86
N LYS A 23 -0.82 -12.73 9.27
CA LYS A 23 -2.22 -12.31 9.09
C LYS A 23 -2.92 -11.98 10.40
N GLN A 24 -2.59 -12.65 11.51
CA GLN A 24 -3.20 -12.38 12.82
C GLN A 24 -2.81 -11.01 13.39
N VAL A 25 -1.68 -10.45 12.95
CA VAL A 25 -1.20 -9.13 13.37
C VAL A 25 -1.86 -8.01 12.56
N LEU A 26 -2.38 -8.32 11.38
CA LEU A 26 -2.99 -7.35 10.48
C LEU A 26 -4.47 -7.15 10.77
N ASN A 27 -4.98 -5.96 10.43
CA ASN A 27 -6.43 -5.74 10.36
C ASN A 27 -7.08 -6.78 9.41
N PRO A 28 -8.25 -7.36 9.77
CA PRO A 28 -8.99 -8.30 8.92
C PRO A 28 -9.08 -7.87 7.44
N LYS A 29 -9.33 -6.58 7.19
CA LYS A 29 -9.44 -6.02 5.84
C LYS A 29 -8.17 -6.14 5.00
N VAL A 30 -7.00 -6.13 5.63
CA VAL A 30 -5.70 -6.33 4.95
C VAL A 30 -5.37 -7.81 4.87
N ALA A 31 -5.64 -8.57 5.94
CA ALA A 31 -5.43 -10.01 5.99
C ALA A 31 -6.22 -10.77 4.89
N ASP A 32 -7.45 -10.33 4.61
CA ASP A 32 -8.32 -10.88 3.56
C ASP A 32 -7.79 -10.61 2.14
N ARG A 33 -6.96 -9.57 1.98
CA ARG A 33 -6.37 -9.20 0.69
C ARG A 33 -5.11 -10.01 0.36
N ILE A 34 -4.53 -10.70 1.34
CA ILE A 34 -3.35 -11.53 1.15
C ILE A 34 -3.77 -12.91 0.65
N GLN A 35 -3.32 -13.28 -0.55
CA GLN A 35 -3.58 -14.56 -1.18
C GLN A 35 -2.26 -15.29 -1.43
N ILE A 36 -2.21 -16.56 -1.05
CA ILE A 36 -1.05 -17.42 -1.31
C ILE A 36 -1.37 -18.27 -2.52
N LEU A 37 -0.51 -18.22 -3.53
CA LEU A 37 -0.62 -18.96 -4.77
C LEU A 37 0.46 -20.03 -4.80
N LYS A 38 0.11 -21.26 -5.16
CA LYS A 38 1.05 -22.38 -5.17
C LYS A 38 1.85 -22.50 -6.46
N SER A 39 1.32 -21.96 -7.55
CA SER A 39 1.92 -22.03 -8.88
C SER A 39 1.77 -20.73 -9.66
N LYS A 40 2.61 -20.57 -10.68
CA LYS A 40 2.52 -19.45 -11.63
C LYS A 40 1.21 -19.50 -12.45
N GLU A 41 0.62 -20.67 -12.63
CA GLU A 41 -0.65 -20.84 -13.34
C GLU A 41 -1.82 -20.21 -12.57
N GLU A 42 -1.82 -20.32 -11.25
CA GLU A 42 -2.82 -19.66 -10.40
C GLU A 42 -2.70 -18.13 -10.50
N LEU A 43 -1.48 -17.60 -10.66
CA LEU A 43 -1.27 -16.17 -10.90
C LEU A 43 -1.95 -15.70 -12.18
N HIS A 44 -1.85 -16.47 -13.26
CA HIS A 44 -2.47 -16.15 -14.56
C HIS A 44 -4.00 -16.12 -14.53
N LYS A 45 -4.65 -16.76 -13.54
CA LYS A 45 -6.10 -16.68 -13.36
C LYS A 45 -6.55 -15.32 -12.82
N VAL A 46 -5.64 -14.62 -12.15
CA VAL A 46 -5.95 -13.38 -11.44
C VAL A 46 -5.36 -12.16 -12.14
N ILE A 47 -4.22 -12.34 -12.81
CA ILE A 47 -3.50 -11.31 -13.54
C ILE A 47 -3.29 -11.77 -14.99
N SER A 48 -3.64 -10.91 -15.96
CA SER A 48 -3.48 -11.21 -17.39
C SER A 48 -2.01 -11.50 -17.73
N LYS A 49 -1.78 -12.47 -18.63
CA LYS A 49 -0.46 -12.78 -19.17
C LYS A 49 0.18 -11.61 -19.91
N SER A 50 -0.65 -10.78 -20.55
CA SER A 50 -0.21 -9.64 -21.35
C SER A 50 0.59 -8.59 -20.55
N ILE A 51 0.37 -8.50 -19.24
CA ILE A 51 1.04 -7.53 -18.34
C ILE A 51 2.08 -8.18 -17.42
N LEU A 52 2.19 -9.51 -17.47
CA LEU A 52 3.14 -10.24 -16.62
C LEU A 52 4.48 -10.36 -17.35
N PRO A 53 5.60 -10.20 -16.63
CA PRO A 53 6.92 -10.41 -17.22
C PRO A 53 7.11 -11.83 -17.76
N LYS A 54 7.95 -11.98 -18.78
CA LYS A 54 8.34 -13.27 -19.36
C LYS A 54 8.81 -14.30 -18.32
N ASP A 55 9.54 -13.86 -17.30
CA ASP A 55 10.05 -14.72 -16.21
C ASP A 55 8.95 -15.39 -15.38
N TYR A 56 7.75 -14.79 -15.37
CA TYR A 56 6.55 -15.33 -14.73
C TYR A 56 5.61 -16.03 -15.71
N GLY A 57 6.01 -16.24 -16.97
CA GLY A 57 5.19 -16.90 -17.99
C GLY A 57 4.20 -15.97 -18.69
N GLY A 58 4.42 -14.65 -18.63
CA GLY A 58 3.65 -13.66 -19.38
C GLY A 58 4.32 -13.22 -20.69
N GLU A 59 3.76 -12.17 -21.30
CA GLU A 59 4.15 -11.65 -22.62
C GLU A 59 4.90 -10.31 -22.55
N GLU A 60 4.94 -9.68 -21.37
CA GLU A 60 5.59 -8.39 -21.15
C GLU A 60 7.14 -8.53 -21.19
N ARG A 61 7.84 -7.40 -21.12
CA ARG A 61 9.30 -7.35 -21.00
C ARG A 61 9.82 -8.19 -19.83
N SER A 62 11.09 -8.57 -19.89
CA SER A 62 11.71 -9.38 -18.85
C SER A 62 11.78 -8.61 -17.53
N LEU A 63 11.86 -9.35 -16.42
CA LEU A 63 11.97 -8.76 -15.09
C LEU A 63 13.21 -7.86 -14.97
N LYS A 64 14.30 -8.23 -15.63
CA LYS A 64 15.55 -7.46 -15.65
C LYS A 64 15.36 -6.11 -16.36
N GLU A 65 14.80 -6.12 -17.57
CA GLU A 65 14.54 -4.87 -18.33
C GLU A 65 13.62 -3.93 -17.54
N LEU A 66 12.54 -4.47 -16.95
CA LEU A 66 11.63 -3.69 -16.13
C LEU A 66 12.34 -3.12 -14.89
N GLN A 67 13.20 -3.91 -14.24
CA GLN A 67 13.96 -3.45 -13.08
C GLN A 67 14.92 -2.32 -13.45
N ASP A 68 15.65 -2.46 -14.56
CA ASP A 68 16.61 -1.45 -15.02
C ASP A 68 15.88 -0.13 -15.36
N GLU A 69 14.74 -0.19 -16.06
CA GLU A 69 13.91 0.99 -16.35
C GLU A 69 13.37 1.68 -15.07
N TRP A 70 12.90 0.90 -14.10
CA TRP A 70 12.48 1.46 -12.82
C TRP A 70 13.65 2.11 -12.08
N LEU A 71 14.82 1.50 -12.12
CA LEU A 71 16.01 2.06 -11.48
C LEU A 71 16.39 3.40 -12.11
N ASP A 72 16.34 3.53 -13.42
CA ASP A 72 16.64 4.77 -14.13
C ASP A 72 15.64 5.88 -13.77
N ILE A 73 14.35 5.58 -13.76
CA ILE A 73 13.30 6.52 -13.37
C ILE A 73 13.49 6.97 -11.92
N LEU A 74 13.72 6.04 -11.00
CA LEU A 74 13.88 6.33 -9.58
C LEU A 74 15.20 7.06 -9.27
N SER A 75 16.23 6.87 -10.10
CA SER A 75 17.54 7.52 -9.94
C SER A 75 17.61 8.91 -10.59
N THR A 76 16.58 9.31 -11.34
CA THR A 76 16.52 10.64 -11.96
C THR A 76 16.50 11.73 -10.89
N GLU A 77 17.25 12.81 -11.12
CA GLU A 77 17.38 13.91 -10.16
C GLU A 77 16.03 14.53 -9.78
N GLU A 78 15.12 14.65 -10.76
CA GLU A 78 13.75 15.11 -10.55
C GLU A 78 12.99 14.24 -9.53
N HIS A 79 13.06 12.91 -9.69
CA HIS A 79 12.40 11.98 -8.77
C HIS A 79 13.01 12.06 -7.36
N MET A 80 14.33 12.11 -7.29
CA MET A 80 15.05 12.24 -6.02
C MET A 80 14.72 13.55 -5.30
N ASN A 81 14.61 14.66 -6.02
CA ASN A 81 14.22 15.95 -5.47
C ASN A 81 12.76 15.95 -5.00
N TYR A 82 11.84 15.38 -5.79
CA TYR A 82 10.45 15.19 -5.39
C TYR A 82 10.33 14.37 -4.09
N VAL A 83 11.06 13.25 -3.99
CA VAL A 83 11.07 12.42 -2.78
C VAL A 83 11.64 13.19 -1.57
N ARG A 84 12.70 13.99 -1.76
CA ARG A 84 13.25 14.84 -0.68
C ARG A 84 12.22 15.85 -0.19
N GLU A 85 11.54 16.53 -1.10
CA GLU A 85 10.48 17.49 -0.74
C GLU A 85 9.33 16.79 0.00
N MET A 86 8.85 15.65 -0.52
CA MET A 86 7.81 14.87 0.15
C MET A 86 8.25 14.34 1.53
N ASN A 87 9.52 14.03 1.73
CA ASN A 87 10.04 13.67 3.05
C ASN A 87 10.06 14.84 4.03
N THR A 88 10.15 16.09 3.54
CA THR A 88 9.99 17.29 4.39
C THR A 88 8.54 17.63 4.68
N ALA A 89 7.58 17.06 3.95
CA ALA A 89 6.17 17.27 4.21
C ALA A 89 5.79 16.69 5.58
N GLY A 90 5.41 17.57 6.50
CA GLY A 90 4.99 17.25 7.85
C GLY A 90 3.79 18.09 8.26
N THR A 91 3.17 17.74 9.38
CA THR A 91 2.08 18.52 9.96
C THR A 91 2.63 19.44 11.03
N ASP A 92 2.37 20.74 10.90
CA ASP A 92 2.62 21.68 11.99
C ASP A 92 1.53 21.51 13.06
N GLU A 93 1.85 20.76 14.11
CA GLU A 93 0.94 20.50 15.23
C GLU A 93 0.56 21.77 16.02
N SER A 94 1.27 22.90 15.83
CA SER A 94 0.85 24.17 16.42
C SER A 94 -0.42 24.74 15.78
N LEU A 95 -0.65 24.43 14.49
CA LEU A 95 -1.83 24.82 13.73
C LEU A 95 -2.99 23.83 13.88
N ARG A 96 -2.78 22.70 14.56
CA ARG A 96 -3.85 21.76 14.86
C ARG A 96 -4.86 22.41 15.78
N GLN A 97 -6.10 22.52 15.32
CA GLN A 97 -7.21 22.97 16.16
C GLN A 97 -7.28 22.06 17.38
N ARG A 98 -6.96 22.63 18.54
CA ARG A 98 -7.14 21.93 19.82
C ARG A 98 -8.63 21.91 20.08
N ASP A 99 -9.23 20.73 20.10
CA ASP A 99 -10.60 20.56 20.57
C ASP A 99 -10.69 21.07 22.01
N LYS A 100 -11.15 22.31 22.18
CA LYS A 100 -11.57 22.80 23.49
C LYS A 100 -12.86 22.07 23.81
N PHE A 101 -12.77 21.09 24.72
CA PHE A 101 -13.92 20.37 25.25
C PHE A 101 -14.91 21.38 25.82
N THR A 102 -15.94 21.73 25.06
CA THR A 102 -16.97 22.68 25.48
C THR A 102 -18.09 21.87 26.10
N GLU A 103 -17.99 21.63 27.41
CA GLU A 103 -18.95 20.83 28.19
C GLU A 103 -20.40 21.31 28.07
N GLN A 104 -20.62 22.59 27.73
CA GLN A 104 -21.92 23.20 27.97
C GLN A 104 -22.97 22.95 26.89
N TYR A 105 -22.66 22.70 25.62
CA TYR A 105 -23.73 22.66 24.59
C TYR A 105 -23.53 21.76 23.36
N ALA A 106 -22.40 21.08 23.20
CA ALA A 106 -22.21 20.20 22.05
C ALA A 106 -21.45 18.97 22.49
N GLY A 107 -22.09 17.80 22.38
CA GLY A 107 -21.45 16.51 22.62
C GLY A 107 -20.18 16.30 21.79
N MET A 108 -19.52 15.16 22.02
CA MET A 108 -18.20 14.74 21.49
C MET A 108 -17.55 15.70 20.46
N PRO A 109 -16.41 16.34 20.80
CA PRO A 109 -15.70 17.22 19.88
C PRO A 109 -15.39 16.51 18.55
N GLY A 110 -15.54 17.23 17.44
CA GLY A 110 -15.38 16.69 16.08
C GLY A 110 -16.67 16.25 15.37
N THR A 111 -17.85 16.46 15.97
CA THR A 111 -19.12 16.26 15.25
C THR A 111 -19.44 17.46 14.34
N PHE A 112 -19.89 17.20 13.11
CA PHE A 112 -20.29 18.17 12.06
C PHE A 112 -21.39 19.19 12.47
N ARG A 113 -21.80 19.22 13.74
CA ARG A 113 -22.91 20.06 14.24
C ARG A 113 -22.49 21.49 14.57
N LEU A 114 -21.19 21.78 14.68
CA LEU A 114 -20.68 23.15 14.74
C LEU A 114 -19.61 23.34 13.67
N LEU A 115 -19.94 24.13 12.66
CA LEU A 115 -18.99 24.66 11.69
C LEU A 115 -18.80 26.13 12.04
N THR A 116 -17.71 26.46 12.73
CA THR A 116 -17.29 27.85 12.94
C THR A 116 -16.60 28.32 11.67
N VAL A 117 -17.33 29.10 10.88
CA VAL A 117 -16.79 29.84 9.74
C VAL A 117 -16.15 31.12 10.30
N ASP A 118 -14.92 31.43 9.86
CA ASP A 118 -14.34 32.78 9.93
C ASP A 118 -14.60 33.47 8.60
#